data_AF-A0A1G9NGT6-F1
#
_entry.id   AF-A0A1G9NGT6-F1
#
_cell.length_a   1.000
_cell.length_b   1.000
_cell.length_c   1.000
_cell.angle_alpha   90.00
_cell.angle_beta   90.00
_cell.angle_gamma   90.00
#
_symmetry.space_group_name_H-M   'P 1'
#
loop_
_entity.id
_entity.type
_entity.pdbx_description
1 polymer ?
#
loop_
_entity_poly.entity_id
_entity_poly.type
_entity_poly.pdbx_seq_one_letter_code
_entity_poly.pdbx_strand_id
1 'polypeptide(L)'
;MSNRLTEPTRVIIPVDMAINRTKNWRDFVTNVLQIKDARKLPKGVYISKTDIEDLAAYCKADPTIAGVRTYFTLENGQEEVIKNEIKFIMVLVRESETHPFGEDLLYVPDSLKNMSNTDTIDDSNVFDFTRPCPDCCDPTSPLFNS
;
A
#
# COMPACT_ATOMS: atom_id res chain seq x y z
N MET A 1 -11.26 -26.21 -6.17
CA MET A 1 -10.86 -25.21 -7.18
C MET A 1 -9.62 -24.51 -6.65
N SER A 2 -8.61 -24.23 -7.46
CA SER A 2 -7.41 -23.50 -6.99
C SER A 2 -7.82 -22.08 -6.60
N ASN A 3 -7.46 -21.62 -5.39
CA ASN A 3 -7.71 -20.24 -4.98
C ASN A 3 -6.79 -19.32 -5.80
N ARG A 4 -7.36 -18.39 -6.57
CA ARG A 4 -6.59 -17.48 -7.42
C ARG A 4 -5.84 -16.41 -6.60
N LEU A 5 -6.19 -16.23 -5.34
CA LEU A 5 -5.53 -15.25 -4.46
C LEU A 5 -4.09 -15.65 -4.09
N THR A 6 -3.78 -16.95 -4.11
CA THR A 6 -2.43 -17.46 -3.79
C THR A 6 -1.51 -17.55 -4.99
N GLU A 7 -2.01 -17.25 -6.20
CA GLU A 7 -1.19 -17.26 -7.40
C GLU A 7 -0.25 -16.04 -7.39
N PRO A 8 1.05 -16.21 -7.73
CA PRO A 8 1.96 -15.07 -7.83
C PRO A 8 1.47 -14.05 -8.86
N THR A 9 1.16 -12.84 -8.41
CA THR A 9 0.70 -11.73 -9.27
C THR A 9 1.85 -10.85 -9.80
N ARG A 10 3.11 -11.22 -9.49
CA ARG A 10 4.28 -10.41 -9.84
C ARG A 10 4.44 -10.29 -11.36
N VAL A 11 4.65 -9.06 -11.82
CA VAL A 11 5.03 -8.76 -13.21
C VAL A 11 6.27 -7.87 -13.17
N ILE A 12 7.37 -8.36 -13.73
CA ILE A 12 8.59 -7.56 -13.90
C ILE A 12 8.46 -6.81 -15.23
N ILE A 13 8.58 -5.48 -15.18
CA ILE A 13 8.49 -4.63 -16.37
C ILE A 13 9.84 -3.95 -16.67
N PRO A 14 10.15 -3.68 -17.96
CA PRO A 14 11.29 -2.87 -18.35
C PRO A 14 11.26 -1.44 -17.77
N VAL A 15 12.44 -0.81 -17.64
CA VAL A 15 12.60 0.52 -17.04
C VAL A 15 11.86 1.61 -17.84
N ASP A 16 11.94 1.57 -19.17
CA ASP A 16 11.23 2.48 -20.07
C ASP A 16 9.70 2.34 -19.92
N MET A 17 9.20 1.12 -19.75
CA MET A 17 7.79 0.88 -19.46
C MET A 17 7.38 1.44 -18.10
N ALA A 18 8.21 1.27 -17.07
CA ALA A 18 7.96 1.86 -15.76
C ALA A 18 7.88 3.39 -15.83
N ILE A 19 8.86 4.03 -16.49
CA ILE A 19 8.89 5.47 -16.74
C ILE A 19 7.60 5.93 -17.44
N ASN A 20 7.22 5.26 -18.54
CA ASN A 20 6.02 5.62 -19.30
C ASN A 20 4.74 5.45 -18.48
N ARG A 21 4.64 4.42 -17.64
CA ARG A 21 3.46 4.23 -16.76
C ARG A 21 3.37 5.34 -15.72
N THR A 22 4.48 5.72 -15.09
CA THR A 22 4.49 6.82 -14.12
C THR A 22 4.16 8.15 -14.81
N LYS A 23 4.64 8.37 -16.05
CA LYS A 23 4.25 9.50 -16.88
C LYS A 23 2.74 9.54 -17.17
N ASN A 24 2.19 8.45 -17.65
CA ASN A 24 0.75 8.35 -17.92
C ASN A 24 -0.11 8.62 -16.68
N TRP A 25 0.34 8.19 -15.49
CA TRP A 25 -0.33 8.52 -14.23
C TRP A 25 -0.32 10.02 -13.94
N ARG A 26 0.84 10.67 -14.05
CA ARG A 26 0.95 12.12 -13.81
C ARG A 26 0.14 12.92 -14.84
N ASP A 27 0.17 12.50 -16.10
CA ASP A 27 -0.64 13.09 -17.17
C ASP A 27 -2.14 12.92 -16.90
N PHE A 28 -2.57 11.74 -16.43
CA PHE A 28 -3.96 11.49 -16.06
C PHE A 28 -4.40 12.40 -14.91
N VAL A 29 -3.64 12.46 -13.82
CA VAL A 29 -4.02 13.28 -12.66
C VAL A 29 -4.01 14.78 -13.00
N THR A 30 -3.05 15.24 -13.80
CA THR A 30 -2.95 16.65 -14.18
C THR A 30 -4.07 17.05 -15.14
N ASN A 31 -4.32 16.25 -16.18
CA ASN A 31 -5.22 16.63 -17.27
C ASN A 31 -6.67 16.23 -17.03
N VAL A 32 -6.91 15.07 -16.38
CA VAL A 32 -8.26 14.54 -16.13
C VAL A 32 -8.77 15.01 -14.77
N LEU A 33 -7.95 14.92 -13.71
CA LEU A 33 -8.34 15.34 -12.36
C LEU A 33 -8.07 16.83 -12.10
N GLN A 34 -7.46 17.54 -13.06
CA GLN A 34 -7.19 18.98 -12.99
C GLN A 34 -6.34 19.42 -11.80
N ILE A 35 -5.52 18.52 -11.25
CA ILE A 35 -4.57 18.84 -10.18
C ILE A 35 -3.34 19.50 -10.81
N LYS A 36 -3.27 20.83 -10.76
CA LYS A 36 -2.23 21.62 -11.43
C LYS A 36 -0.93 21.77 -10.63
N ASP A 37 -0.98 21.57 -9.32
CA ASP A 37 0.21 21.63 -8.48
C ASP A 37 0.90 20.28 -8.51
N ALA A 38 2.06 20.19 -9.16
CA ALA A 38 2.82 18.94 -9.29
C ALA A 38 3.33 18.40 -7.94
N ARG A 39 3.41 19.25 -6.91
CA ARG A 39 3.69 18.82 -5.53
C ARG A 39 2.50 18.10 -4.92
N LYS A 40 1.31 18.26 -5.52
CA LYS A 40 0.06 17.63 -5.10
C LYS A 40 -0.17 16.22 -5.65
N LEU A 41 0.85 15.64 -6.27
CA LEU A 41 0.76 14.35 -6.94
C LEU A 41 1.44 13.28 -6.08
N PRO A 42 0.74 12.20 -5.68
CA PRO A 42 1.40 11.02 -5.13
C PRO A 42 2.38 10.46 -6.16
N LYS A 43 3.67 10.46 -5.82
CA LYS A 43 4.75 9.97 -6.68
C LYS A 43 5.15 8.53 -6.37
N GLY A 44 5.04 8.14 -5.11
CA GLY A 44 5.38 6.81 -4.62
C GLY A 44 5.17 6.74 -3.11
N VAL A 45 5.34 5.54 -2.56
CA VAL A 45 5.32 5.28 -1.13
C VAL A 45 6.62 4.59 -0.76
N TYR A 46 7.20 4.98 0.37
CA TYR A 46 8.37 4.30 0.92
C TYR A 46 7.89 3.33 2.00
N ILE A 47 8.26 2.06 1.86
CA ILE A 47 8.00 1.03 2.87
C ILE A 47 9.36 0.55 3.33
N SER A 48 9.63 0.59 4.63
CA SER A 48 10.93 0.18 5.13
C SER A 48 11.11 -1.33 4.94
N LYS A 49 12.37 -1.77 4.87
CA LYS A 49 12.67 -3.20 4.81
C LYS A 49 12.08 -3.95 6.02
N THR A 50 12.17 -3.36 7.20
CA THR A 50 11.65 -3.94 8.45
C THR A 50 10.15 -4.17 8.37
N ASP A 51 9.38 -3.19 7.88
CA ASP A 51 7.93 -3.33 7.73
C ASP A 51 7.55 -4.45 6.76
N ILE A 52 8.32 -4.62 5.67
CA ILE A 52 8.12 -5.72 4.72
C ILE A 52 8.40 -7.07 5.39
N GLU A 53 9.46 -7.16 6.20
CA GLU A 53 9.83 -8.37 6.93
C GLU A 53 8.78 -8.74 7.98
N ASP A 54 8.21 -7.75 8.69
CA ASP A 54 7.14 -7.96 9.66
C ASP A 54 5.84 -8.44 9.00
N LEU A 55 5.43 -7.82 7.88
CA LEU A 55 4.30 -8.29 7.07
C LEU A 55 4.51 -9.73 6.57
N ALA A 56 5.72 -10.05 6.11
CA ALA A 56 6.06 -11.40 5.69
C ALA A 56 6.02 -12.40 6.85
N ALA A 57 6.39 -11.98 8.06
CA ALA A 57 6.29 -12.80 9.27
C ALA A 57 4.83 -13.14 9.59
N TYR A 58 3.91 -12.18 9.52
CA TYR A 58 2.48 -12.42 9.69
C TYR A 58 1.93 -13.44 8.67
N CYS A 59 2.24 -13.25 7.39
CA CYS A 59 1.84 -14.18 6.33
C CYS A 59 2.41 -15.60 6.54
N LYS A 60 3.60 -15.73 7.14
CA LYS A 60 4.21 -17.03 7.44
C LYS A 60 3.57 -17.70 8.66
N ALA A 61 3.12 -16.91 9.62
CA ALA A 61 2.53 -17.40 10.86
C ALA A 61 1.09 -17.88 10.70
N ASP A 62 0.31 -17.25 9.81
CA ASP A 62 -1.06 -17.62 9.52
C ASP A 62 -1.22 -18.08 8.05
N PRO A 63 -1.38 -19.40 7.81
CA PRO A 63 -1.50 -19.95 6.45
C PRO A 63 -2.82 -19.58 5.76
N THR A 64 -3.78 -18.99 6.46
CA THR A 64 -5.04 -18.52 5.86
C THR A 64 -4.87 -17.17 5.18
N ILE A 65 -3.78 -16.45 5.43
CA ILE A 65 -3.44 -15.20 4.75
C ILE A 65 -3.00 -15.52 3.32
N ALA A 66 -3.76 -15.01 2.36
CA ALA A 66 -3.49 -15.14 0.94
C ALA A 66 -2.56 -14.04 0.42
N GLY A 67 -2.52 -12.89 1.08
CA GLY A 67 -1.69 -11.77 0.66
C GLY A 67 -2.02 -10.47 1.38
N VAL A 68 -1.74 -9.35 0.72
CA VAL A 68 -1.93 -8.01 1.26
C VAL A 68 -2.63 -7.13 0.21
N ARG A 69 -3.62 -6.36 0.64
CA ARG A 69 -4.32 -5.35 -0.17
C ARG A 69 -3.91 -3.97 0.28
N THR A 70 -3.89 -3.04 -0.67
CA THR A 70 -3.44 -1.66 -0.42
C THR A 70 -4.53 -0.67 -0.78
N TYR A 71 -4.77 0.30 0.10
CA TYR A 71 -5.78 1.34 -0.06
C TYR A 71 -5.13 2.73 -0.05
N PHE A 72 -5.56 3.60 -0.96
CA PHE A 72 -5.31 5.04 -0.83
C PHE A 72 -6.40 5.65 0.03
N THR A 73 -6.03 6.34 1.11
CA THR A 73 -6.97 6.88 2.09
C THR A 73 -6.66 8.34 2.44
N LEU A 74 -7.62 8.97 3.10
CA LEU A 74 -7.60 10.35 3.55
C LEU A 74 -8.13 10.35 4.99
N GLU A 75 -7.35 10.87 5.92
CA GLU A 75 -7.70 11.09 7.33
C GLU A 75 -8.75 12.21 7.46
N ASN A 76 -8.61 13.29 6.68
CA ASN A 76 -9.56 14.39 6.57
C ASN A 76 -9.43 15.09 5.20
N GLY A 77 -10.44 14.91 4.34
CA GLY A 77 -10.44 15.43 2.98
C GLY A 77 -10.27 16.95 2.83
N GLN A 78 -10.61 17.78 3.82
CA GLN A 78 -10.38 19.23 3.73
C GLN A 78 -8.95 19.62 4.11
N GLU A 79 -8.39 19.06 5.17
CA GLU A 79 -7.03 19.36 5.61
C GLU A 79 -5.98 18.77 4.69
N GLU A 80 -6.25 17.59 4.12
CA GLU A 80 -5.29 16.88 3.28
C GLU A 80 -5.21 17.42 1.86
N VAL A 81 -6.25 18.08 1.36
CA VAL A 81 -6.14 18.88 0.13
C VAL A 81 -5.16 20.04 0.29
N ILE A 82 -5.02 20.55 1.52
CA ILE A 82 -4.07 21.61 1.86
C ILE A 82 -2.66 21.02 2.05
N LYS A 83 -2.54 19.97 2.87
CA LYS A 83 -1.26 19.30 3.22
C LYS A 83 -0.70 18.44 2.08
N ASN A 84 -1.55 18.06 1.14
CA ASN A 84 -1.28 17.05 0.14
C ASN A 84 -0.77 15.72 0.72
N GLU A 85 -1.46 15.23 1.73
CA GLU A 85 -1.16 13.94 2.33
C GLU A 85 -2.19 12.93 1.85
N ILE A 86 -1.79 12.03 0.95
CA ILE A 86 -2.56 10.82 0.67
C ILE A 86 -1.94 9.70 1.50
N LYS A 87 -2.79 8.95 2.19
CA LYS A 87 -2.40 7.80 3.00
C LYS A 87 -2.45 6.51 2.17
N PHE A 88 -1.62 5.55 2.51
CA PHE A 88 -1.40 4.29 1.80
C PHE A 88 -1.33 3.24 2.88
N ILE A 89 -2.41 2.50 2.95
CA ILE A 89 -2.68 1.58 4.01
C ILE A 89 -2.62 0.17 3.44
N MET A 90 -1.85 -0.70 4.07
CA MET A 90 -1.79 -2.13 3.72
C MET A 90 -2.58 -2.94 4.74
N VAL A 91 -3.36 -3.90 4.25
CA VAL A 91 -4.24 -4.75 5.03
C VAL A 91 -4.04 -6.19 4.61
N LEU A 92 -3.84 -7.10 5.58
CA LEU A 92 -3.73 -8.53 5.30
C LEU A 92 -5.07 -9.06 4.75
N VAL A 93 -5.00 -9.94 3.76
CA VAL A 93 -6.17 -10.55 3.14
C VAL A 93 -6.15 -12.04 3.42
N ARG A 94 -7.22 -12.56 4.01
CA ARG A 94 -7.42 -13.99 4.18
C ARG A 94 -8.20 -14.58 3.02
N GLU A 95 -7.97 -15.86 2.75
CA GLU A 95 -8.89 -16.65 1.95
C GLU A 95 -10.25 -16.75 2.62
N SER A 96 -11.30 -16.75 1.80
CA SER A 96 -12.68 -16.93 2.27
C SER A 96 -13.48 -17.75 1.26
N GLU A 97 -14.29 -18.65 1.78
CA GLU A 97 -15.23 -19.45 0.97
C GLU A 97 -16.45 -18.63 0.53
N THR A 98 -16.78 -17.56 1.27
CA THR A 98 -17.94 -16.70 1.01
C THR A 98 -17.56 -15.41 0.27
N HIS A 99 -16.29 -15.01 0.32
CA HIS A 99 -15.77 -13.84 -0.41
C HIS A 99 -14.71 -14.26 -1.45
N PRO A 100 -15.08 -14.32 -2.75
CA PRO A 100 -14.22 -14.86 -3.80
C PRO A 100 -12.96 -14.02 -4.08
N PHE A 101 -12.85 -12.82 -3.51
CA PHE A 101 -11.69 -11.95 -3.61
C PHE A 101 -10.94 -11.79 -2.28
N GLY A 102 -11.26 -12.64 -1.30
CA GLY A 102 -10.69 -12.63 0.04
C GLY A 102 -11.33 -11.60 0.96
N GLU A 103 -11.10 -11.78 2.25
CA GLU A 103 -11.59 -10.91 3.33
C GLU A 103 -10.43 -10.11 3.91
N ASP A 104 -10.66 -8.82 4.14
CA ASP A 104 -9.68 -7.96 4.79
C ASP A 104 -9.66 -8.26 6.30
N LEU A 105 -8.47 -8.52 6.83
CA LEU A 105 -8.24 -8.67 8.26
C LEU A 105 -8.04 -7.26 8.85
N LEU A 106 -9.12 -6.66 9.36
CA LEU A 106 -9.05 -5.32 9.98
C LEU A 106 -8.52 -5.35 11.42
N TYR A 107 -8.62 -6.47 12.10
CA TYR A 107 -8.19 -6.67 13.48
C TYR A 107 -7.14 -7.78 13.55
N VAL A 108 -6.19 -7.68 14.47
CA VAL A 108 -5.21 -8.72 14.74
C VAL A 108 -5.91 -9.98 15.30
N PRO A 109 -5.89 -11.12 14.59
CA PRO A 109 -6.35 -12.39 15.15
C PRO A 109 -5.54 -12.76 16.39
N ASP A 110 -6.16 -13.44 17.36
CA ASP A 110 -5.47 -13.85 18.60
C ASP A 110 -4.17 -14.66 18.34
N SER A 111 -4.11 -15.40 17.23
CA SER A 111 -2.93 -16.15 16.79
C SER A 111 -1.72 -15.27 16.44
N LEU A 112 -1.93 -14.00 16.11
CA LEU A 112 -0.89 -13.05 15.70
C LEU A 112 -0.58 -12.00 16.78
N LYS A 113 -1.37 -11.91 17.86
CA LYS A 113 -1.17 -10.93 18.95
C LYS A 113 0.21 -11.03 19.61
N ASN A 114 0.77 -12.24 19.73
CA ASN A 114 2.10 -12.45 20.33
C ASN A 114 3.27 -12.09 19.41
N MET A 115 3.01 -11.74 18.13
CA MET A 115 4.01 -11.26 17.18
C MET A 115 3.99 -9.74 17.04
N SER A 116 2.90 -9.09 17.43
CA SER A 116 2.80 -7.64 17.51
C SER A 116 3.54 -7.16 18.76
N ASN A 117 4.59 -6.36 18.60
CA ASN A 117 5.31 -5.75 19.72
C ASN A 117 4.52 -4.59 20.40
N THR A 118 3.23 -4.45 20.10
CA THR A 118 2.37 -3.40 20.66
C THR A 118 1.33 -4.01 21.58
N ASP A 119 1.53 -3.91 22.89
CA ASP A 119 0.56 -4.30 23.93
C ASP A 119 -0.61 -3.30 24.00
N THR A 120 -1.41 -3.18 22.94
CA THR A 120 -2.65 -2.40 22.96
C THR A 120 -3.86 -3.22 22.51
N ILE A 121 -4.97 -3.05 23.24
CA ILE A 121 -6.16 -3.91 23.18
C ILE A 121 -6.98 -3.72 21.88
N ASP A 122 -6.60 -2.77 21.02
CA ASP A 122 -7.26 -2.42 19.75
C ASP A 122 -6.30 -2.51 18.54
N ASP A 123 -5.42 -3.51 18.49
CA ASP A 123 -4.48 -3.65 17.38
C ASP A 123 -5.22 -3.97 16.07
N SER A 124 -5.25 -2.97 15.17
CA SER A 124 -5.71 -3.15 13.80
C SER A 124 -4.59 -3.76 12.95
N ASN A 125 -4.96 -4.58 11.95
CA ASN A 125 -4.03 -5.14 10.95
C ASN A 125 -3.85 -4.21 9.73
N VAL A 126 -3.96 -2.90 10.00
CA VAL A 126 -4.09 -1.82 9.03
C VAL A 126 -2.86 -0.95 9.18
N PHE A 127 -1.91 -1.06 8.27
CA PHE A 127 -0.61 -0.41 8.37
C PHE A 127 -0.53 0.80 7.45
N ASP A 128 -0.38 2.01 8.01
CA ASP A 128 -0.17 3.24 7.24
C ASP A 128 1.32 3.46 6.94
N PHE A 129 1.71 3.32 5.67
CA PHE A 129 3.09 3.50 5.20
C PHE A 129 3.33 4.84 4.50
N THR A 130 2.54 5.87 4.82
CA THR A 130 2.65 7.19 4.15
C THR A 130 3.12 8.31 5.03
N ARG A 131 3.56 7.98 6.25
CA ARG A 131 4.20 8.96 7.09
C ARG A 131 5.71 8.71 7.14
N PRO A 132 6.49 9.56 6.45
CA PRO A 132 6.10 10.49 5.38
C PRO A 132 6.14 9.79 4.02
N CYS A 133 5.39 10.29 3.03
CA CYS A 133 5.96 10.41 1.69
C CYS A 133 7.25 11.18 1.94
N PRO A 134 8.45 10.58 1.96
CA PRO A 134 9.62 11.34 2.36
C PRO A 134 9.67 12.57 1.45
N ASP A 135 9.97 13.74 2.02
CA ASP A 135 10.38 14.93 1.26
C ASP A 135 11.49 14.61 0.23
N CYS A 136 12.08 13.42 0.36
CA CYS A 136 13.01 12.74 -0.50
C CYS A 136 12.40 11.46 -1.12
N CYS A 137 11.43 11.59 -2.03
CA CYS A 137 11.51 10.69 -3.20
C CYS A 137 12.85 10.98 -3.88
N ASP A 138 13.62 9.94 -4.24
CA ASP A 138 14.93 10.12 -4.87
C ASP A 138 14.83 11.02 -6.11
N PRO A 139 15.30 12.28 -6.06
CA PRO A 139 15.14 13.22 -7.16
C PRO A 139 16.00 12.86 -8.37
N THR A 140 16.96 11.95 -8.19
CA THR A 140 17.83 11.41 -9.25
C THR A 140 17.20 10.21 -9.95
N SER A 141 16.13 9.64 -9.40
CA SER A 141 15.42 8.53 -10.03
C SER A 141 14.79 8.96 -11.36
N PRO A 142 14.92 8.16 -12.43
CA PRO A 142 14.25 8.44 -13.70
C PRO A 142 12.72 8.41 -13.57
N LEU A 143 12.17 7.90 -12.45
CA LEU A 143 10.74 7.91 -12.15
C LEU A 143 10.27 9.22 -11.49
N PHE A 144 11.17 10.06 -10.97
CA PHE A 144 10.81 11.25 -10.20
C PHE A 144 10.41 12.46 -11.08
N ASN A 145 11.16 12.70 -12.17
CA ASN A 145 10.97 13.83 -13.09
C ASN A 145 10.41 13.44 -14.47
N SER A 146 10.06 12.17 -14.67
CA SER A 146 9.45 11.73 -15.93
C SER A 146 8.05 12.29 -16.12
#